data_AF-A0A959NEX4-F1
#
_entry.id   AF-A0A959NEX4-F1
#
_cell.length_a   1.000
_cell.length_b   1.000
_cell.length_c   1.000
_cell.angle_alpha   90.00
_cell.angle_beta   90.00
_cell.angle_gamma   90.00
#
_symmetry.space_group_name_H-M   'P 1'
#
loop_
_entity.id
_entity.type
_entity.pdbx_description
1 polymer ?
#
loop_
_entity_poly.entity_id
_entity_poly.type
_entity_poly.pdbx_seq_one_letter_code
_entity_poly.pdbx_strand_id
1 'polypeptide(L)'
;MKYKFPVALILLFTFLGCKHKGKSEAEKFKPVQVNEPIGDKPKDKKVTDRDFSVTPENAYNDLMLDSLSMEQYIRQRNLQDIKLSLLIRSFYNARNYHYAWFSSDGLTEQARFFWNQYDYAVNHLNDSTMVNKNFSNLAKKYLNREKMTANAKDSLIREAEFGFTEYFLRYINLTYEKGYVKRKEQEKFVPIKKIDPILMADSLITKKHNDDKYYEQVNDMYASLKNKLPLYLKITRAGGWPKIPSLKSTLKKGDSLPVIRQIKERLQMTLDMSGHDSSNLFTDT
;
A
#
# COMPACT_ATOMS: atom_id res chain seq x y z
N MET A 1 3.40 -53.75 49.41
CA MET A 1 3.57 -52.29 49.22
C MET A 1 4.11 -52.08 47.82
N LYS A 2 3.43 -51.24 47.02
CA LYS A 2 3.36 -51.29 45.55
C LYS A 2 4.63 -50.77 44.85
N TYR A 3 4.92 -51.41 43.71
CA TYR A 3 6.01 -51.15 42.76
C TYR A 3 6.06 -49.69 42.26
N LYS A 4 7.27 -49.10 42.20
CA LYS A 4 7.56 -47.82 41.55
C LYS A 4 7.96 -48.06 40.09
N PHE A 5 7.20 -47.49 39.16
CA PHE A 5 7.55 -47.39 37.73
C PHE A 5 8.57 -46.26 37.49
N PRO A 6 9.44 -46.37 36.46
CA PRO A 6 10.46 -45.38 36.15
C PRO A 6 9.98 -44.29 35.18
N VAL A 7 10.58 -43.10 35.36
CA VAL A 7 11.04 -42.10 34.37
C VAL A 7 10.39 -42.12 32.98
N ALA A 8 9.69 -41.03 32.66
CA ALA A 8 9.59 -40.50 31.30
C ALA A 8 9.98 -39.02 31.32
N LEU A 9 11.21 -38.75 30.89
CA LEU A 9 11.80 -37.42 30.73
C LEU A 9 11.20 -36.79 29.46
N ILE A 10 10.41 -35.73 29.62
CA ILE A 10 9.91 -34.94 28.48
C ILE A 10 11.08 -34.13 27.92
N LEU A 11 11.54 -34.52 26.73
CA LEU A 11 12.51 -33.79 25.91
C LEU A 11 11.86 -32.48 25.41
N LEU A 12 12.11 -31.39 26.13
CA LEU A 12 11.82 -30.04 25.67
C LEU A 12 12.83 -29.69 24.56
N PHE A 13 12.37 -29.59 23.31
CA PHE A 13 13.17 -29.05 22.21
C PHE A 13 13.41 -27.55 22.45
N THR A 14 14.54 -27.21 23.09
CA THR A 14 15.08 -25.86 23.08
C THR A 14 15.74 -25.63 21.72
N PHE A 15 15.18 -24.72 20.91
CA PHE A 15 15.89 -24.15 19.77
C PHE A 15 17.13 -23.41 20.26
N LEU A 16 18.29 -24.04 20.08
CA LEU A 16 19.61 -23.40 20.17
C LEU A 16 19.79 -22.51 18.93
N GLY A 17 19.35 -21.25 19.04
CA GLY A 17 19.75 -20.19 18.13
C GLY A 17 21.21 -19.80 18.39
N CYS A 18 22.03 -19.81 17.34
CA CYS A 18 23.44 -19.45 17.37
C CYS A 18 23.70 -18.10 18.07
N LYS A 19 24.63 -18.12 19.02
CA LYS A 19 25.19 -16.94 19.70
C LYS A 19 25.92 -16.05 18.69
N HIS A 20 25.32 -14.91 18.35
CA HIS A 20 26.06 -13.72 17.94
C HIS A 20 25.97 -12.70 19.08
N LYS A 21 27.10 -12.41 19.71
CA LYS A 21 27.21 -11.46 20.83
C LYS A 21 27.19 -10.03 20.27
N GLY A 22 26.18 -9.26 20.67
CA GLY A 22 26.28 -7.82 20.87
C GLY A 22 25.45 -6.95 19.92
N LYS A 23 24.20 -6.63 20.31
CA LYS A 23 23.71 -5.28 20.69
C LYS A 23 22.17 -5.25 20.74
N SER A 24 21.70 -4.58 21.81
CA SER A 24 20.34 -4.11 22.16
C SER A 24 19.20 -5.14 22.25
N GLU A 25 18.49 -5.10 23.38
CA GLU A 25 17.10 -5.53 23.52
C GLU A 25 16.32 -5.13 22.27
N ALA A 26 15.74 -6.09 21.56
CA ALA A 26 14.82 -5.81 20.47
C ALA A 26 13.72 -4.90 21.02
N GLU A 27 13.69 -3.64 20.56
CA GLU A 27 12.64 -2.69 20.90
C GLU A 27 11.31 -3.36 20.50
N LYS A 28 10.51 -3.74 21.49
CA LYS A 28 9.26 -4.49 21.24
C LYS A 28 8.41 -3.70 20.26
N PHE A 29 7.99 -4.36 19.17
CA PHE A 29 7.01 -3.83 18.23
C PHE A 29 5.82 -3.22 18.97
N LYS A 30 5.58 -1.92 18.75
CA LYS A 30 4.48 -1.16 19.38
C LYS A 30 3.53 -0.65 18.30
N PRO A 31 2.42 -1.36 18.02
CA PRO A 31 1.43 -0.90 17.07
C PRO A 31 0.70 0.35 17.61
N VAL A 32 0.12 1.12 16.70
CA VAL A 32 -0.71 2.27 17.06
C VAL A 32 -2.11 1.76 17.44
N GLN A 33 -2.49 1.97 18.69
CA GLN A 33 -3.79 1.54 19.22
C GLN A 33 -4.90 2.50 18.81
N VAL A 34 -5.50 2.28 17.63
CA VAL A 34 -6.55 3.16 17.07
C VAL A 34 -7.94 2.95 17.68
N ASN A 35 -8.14 1.88 18.45
CA ASN A 35 -9.39 1.58 19.16
C ASN A 35 -9.46 2.15 20.57
N GLU A 36 -8.39 2.79 21.03
CA GLU A 36 -8.41 3.47 22.31
C GLU A 36 -9.28 4.73 22.26
N PRO A 37 -9.84 5.13 23.43
CA PRO A 37 -10.50 6.41 23.56
C PRO A 37 -9.63 7.57 23.07
N ILE A 38 -10.29 8.60 22.55
CA ILE A 38 -9.64 9.86 22.18
C ILE A 38 -9.07 10.49 23.46
N GLY A 39 -7.79 10.83 23.45
CA GLY A 39 -7.14 11.51 24.57
C GLY A 39 -7.63 12.94 24.75
N ASP A 40 -7.50 13.48 25.95
CA ASP A 40 -8.00 14.82 26.27
C ASP A 40 -7.14 15.94 25.68
N LYS A 41 -5.88 15.67 25.34
CA LYS A 41 -4.94 16.70 24.88
C LYS A 41 -5.27 17.13 23.44
N PRO A 42 -5.12 18.42 23.08
CA PRO A 42 -5.41 18.91 21.73
C PRO A 42 -4.69 18.14 20.61
N LYS A 43 -3.45 17.68 20.89
CA LYS A 43 -2.67 16.88 19.94
C LYS A 43 -3.30 15.52 19.60
N ASP A 44 -4.12 14.98 20.50
CA ASP A 44 -4.78 13.68 20.36
C ASP A 44 -6.11 13.80 19.59
N LYS A 45 -6.59 15.04 19.34
CA LYS A 45 -7.83 15.37 18.62
C LYS A 45 -7.59 15.88 17.19
N LYS A 46 -6.40 15.66 16.63
CA LYS A 46 -6.02 16.19 15.31
C LYS A 46 -6.79 15.53 14.19
N VAL A 47 -7.51 16.35 13.43
CA VAL A 47 -8.18 15.99 12.17
C VAL A 47 -7.56 16.80 11.03
N THR A 48 -7.39 16.21 9.86
CA THR A 48 -6.95 16.94 8.67
C THR A 48 -8.08 17.84 8.17
N ASP A 49 -7.77 19.10 7.87
CA ASP A 49 -8.74 20.02 7.27
C ASP A 49 -9.17 19.53 5.89
N ARG A 50 -10.38 19.90 5.49
CA ARG A 50 -10.93 19.53 4.18
C ARG A 50 -10.11 20.17 3.07
N ASP A 51 -9.59 19.35 2.15
CA ASP A 51 -8.81 19.82 1.01
C ASP A 51 -9.71 20.16 -0.18
N PHE A 52 -10.16 21.42 -0.26
CA PHE A 52 -10.99 21.91 -1.35
C PHE A 52 -10.28 21.99 -2.71
N SER A 53 -8.97 21.78 -2.77
CA SER A 53 -8.26 21.75 -4.04
C SER A 53 -8.43 20.42 -4.80
N VAL A 54 -9.12 19.44 -4.21
CA VAL A 54 -9.58 18.22 -4.88
C VAL A 54 -10.95 18.47 -5.50
N THR A 55 -11.03 18.44 -6.83
CA THR A 55 -12.24 18.70 -7.61
C THR A 55 -12.58 17.49 -8.48
N PRO A 56 -13.80 17.35 -9.02
CA PRO A 56 -14.15 16.23 -9.89
C PRO A 56 -13.19 16.04 -11.09
N GLU A 57 -12.61 17.13 -11.60
CA GLU A 57 -11.70 17.10 -12.73
C GLU A 57 -10.35 16.48 -12.38
N ASN A 58 -9.85 16.75 -11.17
CA ASN A 58 -8.52 16.30 -10.73
C ASN A 58 -8.53 15.14 -9.74
N ALA A 59 -9.69 14.77 -9.20
CA ALA A 59 -9.82 13.66 -8.27
C ALA A 59 -9.40 12.35 -8.95
N TYR A 60 -8.82 11.45 -8.15
CA TYR A 60 -8.44 10.13 -8.65
C TYR A 60 -9.67 9.29 -9.02
N ASN A 61 -10.69 9.30 -8.16
CA ASN A 61 -11.98 8.65 -8.40
C ASN A 61 -13.06 9.68 -8.71
N ASP A 62 -14.09 9.23 -9.41
CA ASP A 62 -15.19 10.03 -9.96
C ASP A 62 -16.48 9.97 -9.11
N LEU A 63 -16.50 9.14 -8.05
CA LEU A 63 -17.60 9.05 -7.11
C LEU A 63 -17.39 9.97 -5.90
N MET A 64 -18.50 10.52 -5.40
CA MET A 64 -18.55 11.50 -4.31
C MET A 64 -19.46 11.01 -3.18
N LEU A 65 -19.03 11.21 -1.94
CA LEU A 65 -19.79 10.94 -0.72
C LEU A 65 -20.50 12.20 -0.23
N ASP A 66 -21.66 11.99 0.38
CA ASP A 66 -22.21 12.97 1.32
C ASP A 66 -21.43 12.88 2.64
N SER A 67 -20.87 14.01 3.08
CA SER A 67 -20.18 14.14 4.36
C SER A 67 -21.00 13.65 5.57
N LEU A 68 -22.33 13.81 5.54
CA LEU A 68 -23.20 13.33 6.62
C LEU A 68 -23.24 11.81 6.69
N SER A 69 -23.11 11.12 5.55
CA SER A 69 -23.09 9.65 5.51
C SER A 69 -21.88 9.08 6.26
N MET A 70 -20.74 9.77 6.25
CA MET A 70 -19.55 9.36 7.01
C MET A 70 -19.81 9.48 8.51
N GLU A 71 -20.42 10.58 8.97
CA GLU A 71 -20.75 10.76 10.38
C GLU A 71 -21.81 9.74 10.85
N GLN A 72 -22.79 9.43 10.00
CA GLN A 72 -23.76 8.37 10.25
C GLN A 72 -23.08 7.00 10.39
N TYR A 73 -22.14 6.66 9.50
CA TYR A 73 -21.37 5.43 9.59
C TYR A 73 -20.59 5.35 10.91
N ILE A 74 -19.86 6.40 11.27
CA ILE A 74 -19.12 6.48 12.55
C ILE A 74 -20.06 6.23 13.73
N ARG A 75 -21.28 6.78 13.69
CA ARG A 75 -22.27 6.58 14.75
C ARG A 75 -22.83 5.17 14.81
N GLN A 76 -23.25 4.62 13.66
CA GLN A 76 -23.82 3.27 13.56
C GLN A 76 -22.81 2.19 13.98
N ARG A 77 -21.52 2.44 13.76
CA ARG A 77 -20.42 1.54 14.12
C ARG A 77 -19.89 1.77 15.54
N ASN A 78 -20.46 2.70 16.32
CA ASN A 78 -20.03 3.08 17.66
C ASN A 78 -18.54 3.49 17.75
N LEU A 79 -18.05 4.28 16.78
CA LEU A 79 -16.64 4.69 16.68
C LEU A 79 -16.37 6.12 17.19
N GLN A 80 -17.41 6.85 17.61
CA GLN A 80 -17.38 8.29 17.89
C GLN A 80 -16.26 8.70 18.85
N ASP A 81 -16.05 7.90 19.90
CA ASP A 81 -15.19 8.27 21.03
C ASP A 81 -13.79 7.67 20.94
N ILE A 82 -13.43 7.02 19.83
CA ILE A 82 -12.12 6.38 19.62
C ILE A 82 -11.30 7.08 18.54
N LYS A 83 -9.97 6.93 18.63
CA LYS A 83 -8.99 7.57 17.72
C LYS A 83 -9.26 7.25 16.24
N LEU A 84 -9.79 6.06 15.93
CA LEU A 84 -10.12 5.63 14.58
C LEU A 84 -11.08 6.60 13.87
N SER A 85 -12.06 7.17 14.57
CA SER A 85 -13.01 8.10 13.92
C SER A 85 -12.34 9.39 13.45
N LEU A 86 -11.30 9.86 14.15
CA LEU A 86 -10.51 11.02 13.73
C LEU A 86 -9.70 10.71 12.47
N LEU A 87 -9.20 9.48 12.34
CA LEU A 87 -8.51 9.01 11.15
C LEU A 87 -9.46 8.89 9.96
N ILE A 88 -10.67 8.34 10.15
CA ILE A 88 -11.70 8.26 9.10
C ILE A 88 -12.06 9.67 8.60
N ARG A 89 -12.31 10.63 9.52
CA ARG A 89 -12.58 12.02 9.16
C ARG A 89 -11.43 12.64 8.37
N SER A 90 -10.20 12.44 8.84
CA SER A 90 -9.00 12.95 8.16
C SER A 90 -8.83 12.37 6.76
N PHE A 91 -9.09 11.07 6.61
CA PHE A 91 -9.02 10.34 5.35
C PHE A 91 -9.96 10.98 4.32
N TYR A 92 -11.24 11.18 4.65
CA TYR A 92 -12.20 11.78 3.71
C TYR A 92 -12.08 13.29 3.53
N ASN A 93 -11.64 14.03 4.56
CA ASN A 93 -11.33 15.45 4.44
C ASN A 93 -10.19 15.69 3.44
N ALA A 94 -9.13 14.87 3.49
CA ALA A 94 -7.98 14.99 2.60
C ALA A 94 -8.32 14.79 1.11
N ARG A 95 -9.43 14.13 0.80
CA ARG A 95 -9.90 13.91 -0.58
C ARG A 95 -11.24 14.56 -0.92
N ASN A 96 -11.63 15.57 -0.14
CA ASN A 96 -12.87 16.31 -0.35
C ASN A 96 -14.10 15.41 -0.51
N TYR A 97 -14.18 14.33 0.27
CA TYR A 97 -15.25 13.32 0.21
C TYR A 97 -15.40 12.57 -1.13
N HIS A 98 -14.38 12.54 -1.99
CA HIS A 98 -14.35 11.57 -3.08
C HIS A 98 -14.16 10.16 -2.52
N TYR A 99 -14.69 9.16 -3.21
CA TYR A 99 -14.46 7.75 -2.89
C TYR A 99 -12.98 7.41 -3.02
N ALA A 100 -12.52 6.44 -2.24
CA ALA A 100 -11.18 5.88 -2.31
C ALA A 100 -11.19 4.50 -2.98
N TRP A 101 -12.20 3.66 -2.67
CA TRP A 101 -12.14 2.23 -2.98
C TRP A 101 -12.98 1.84 -4.19
N PHE A 102 -13.92 2.70 -4.60
CA PHE A 102 -14.75 2.52 -5.79
C PHE A 102 -14.67 3.71 -6.75
N SER A 103 -14.74 3.41 -8.05
CA SER A 103 -15.06 4.33 -9.15
C SER A 103 -16.38 3.90 -9.81
N SER A 104 -16.88 4.67 -10.79
CA SER A 104 -18.03 4.22 -11.61
C SER A 104 -17.86 2.81 -12.18
N ASP A 105 -16.62 2.44 -12.49
CA ASP A 105 -16.22 1.19 -13.12
C ASP A 105 -16.02 0.04 -12.10
N GLY A 106 -16.40 0.28 -10.84
CA GLY A 106 -16.38 -0.71 -9.78
C GLY A 106 -15.20 -0.55 -8.82
N LEU A 107 -14.66 -1.67 -8.37
CA LEU A 107 -13.64 -1.70 -7.33
C LEU A 107 -12.26 -1.30 -7.90
N THR A 108 -11.60 -0.35 -7.25
CA THR A 108 -10.25 0.11 -7.64
C THR A 108 -9.17 -0.94 -7.41
N GLU A 109 -8.04 -0.81 -8.10
CA GLU A 109 -6.87 -1.69 -7.87
C GLU A 109 -6.31 -1.55 -6.45
N GLN A 110 -6.39 -0.36 -5.86
CA GLN A 110 -5.97 -0.12 -4.47
C GLN A 110 -6.83 -0.93 -3.48
N ALA A 111 -8.13 -1.03 -3.72
CA ALA A 111 -9.02 -1.84 -2.90
C ALA A 111 -8.74 -3.34 -3.05
N ARG A 112 -8.48 -3.82 -4.28
CA ARG A 112 -8.10 -5.22 -4.53
C ARG A 112 -6.77 -5.57 -3.86
N PHE A 113 -5.78 -4.69 -4.00
CA PHE A 113 -4.48 -4.84 -3.36
C PHE A 113 -4.62 -4.89 -1.83
N PHE A 114 -5.33 -3.93 -1.23
CA PHE A 114 -5.55 -3.91 0.21
C PHE A 114 -6.30 -5.16 0.67
N TRP A 115 -7.33 -5.61 -0.06
CA TRP A 115 -8.04 -6.83 0.27
C TRP A 115 -7.10 -8.04 0.36
N ASN A 116 -6.20 -8.22 -0.60
CA ASN A 116 -5.24 -9.32 -0.57
C ASN A 116 -4.36 -9.28 0.68
N GLN A 117 -3.91 -8.09 1.09
CA GLN A 117 -3.13 -7.90 2.31
C GLN A 117 -3.94 -8.20 3.58
N TYR A 118 -5.18 -7.75 3.63
CA TYR A 118 -6.09 -7.99 4.75
C TYR A 118 -6.46 -9.48 4.86
N ASP A 119 -6.84 -10.12 3.75
CA ASP A 119 -7.22 -11.53 3.73
C ASP A 119 -6.04 -12.43 4.12
N TYR A 120 -4.82 -12.11 3.66
CA TYR A 120 -3.61 -12.79 4.10
C TYR A 120 -3.39 -12.65 5.61
N ALA A 121 -3.47 -11.42 6.14
CA ALA A 121 -3.29 -11.19 7.58
C ALA A 121 -4.33 -11.91 8.44
N VAL A 122 -5.59 -11.89 8.02
CA VAL A 122 -6.69 -12.53 8.76
C VAL A 122 -6.60 -14.06 8.70
N ASN A 123 -6.40 -14.63 7.51
CA ASN A 123 -6.52 -16.09 7.32
C ASN A 123 -5.20 -16.85 7.51
N HIS A 124 -4.05 -16.21 7.32
CA HIS A 124 -2.74 -16.88 7.38
C HIS A 124 -1.95 -16.50 8.63
N LEU A 125 -2.06 -15.26 9.11
CA LEU A 125 -1.41 -14.84 10.35
C LEU A 125 -2.28 -15.08 11.59
N ASN A 126 -3.54 -15.50 11.41
CA ASN A 126 -4.53 -15.73 12.49
C ASN A 126 -4.67 -14.55 13.45
N ASP A 127 -4.52 -13.32 12.95
CA ASP A 127 -4.71 -12.12 13.76
C ASP A 127 -6.20 -11.89 14.03
N SER A 128 -6.66 -12.47 15.14
CA SER A 128 -8.06 -12.35 15.59
C SER A 128 -8.52 -10.91 15.82
N THR A 129 -7.60 -9.96 16.02
CA THR A 129 -7.93 -8.55 16.28
C THR A 129 -8.46 -7.84 15.03
N MET A 130 -8.23 -8.42 13.84
CA MET A 130 -8.63 -7.88 12.55
C MET A 130 -9.85 -8.56 11.94
N VAL A 131 -10.32 -9.67 12.50
CA VAL A 131 -11.43 -10.45 11.94
C VAL A 131 -12.73 -9.67 12.02
N ASN A 132 -13.30 -9.31 10.87
CA ASN A 132 -14.70 -8.88 10.79
C ASN A 132 -15.46 -9.59 9.68
N LYS A 133 -16.37 -10.49 10.07
CA LYS A 133 -17.17 -11.29 9.12
C LYS A 133 -18.06 -10.45 8.22
N ASN A 134 -18.67 -9.39 8.76
CA ASN A 134 -19.60 -8.55 7.99
C ASN A 134 -18.86 -7.80 6.88
N PHE A 135 -17.75 -7.16 7.21
CA PHE A 135 -16.89 -6.52 6.22
C PHE A 135 -16.32 -7.53 5.22
N SER A 136 -15.78 -8.66 5.70
CA SER A 136 -15.22 -9.69 4.80
C SER A 136 -16.26 -10.20 3.81
N ASN A 137 -17.49 -10.45 4.25
CA ASN A 137 -18.58 -10.88 3.36
C ASN A 137 -18.96 -9.78 2.36
N LEU A 138 -19.04 -8.53 2.82
CA LEU A 138 -19.35 -7.38 1.98
C LEU A 138 -18.26 -7.15 0.92
N ALA A 139 -16.98 -7.21 1.29
CA ALA A 139 -15.87 -7.09 0.37
C ALA A 139 -15.86 -8.21 -0.68
N LYS A 140 -15.99 -9.48 -0.26
CA LYS A 140 -16.04 -10.64 -1.16
C LYS A 140 -17.18 -10.55 -2.18
N LYS A 141 -18.33 -9.98 -1.79
CA LYS A 141 -19.47 -9.75 -2.71
C LYS A 141 -19.09 -8.89 -3.92
N TYR A 142 -18.17 -7.94 -3.75
CA TYR A 142 -17.73 -7.04 -4.82
C TYR A 142 -16.48 -7.55 -5.55
N LEU A 143 -15.56 -8.19 -4.83
CA LEU A 143 -14.33 -8.75 -5.41
C LEU A 143 -14.59 -9.87 -6.41
N ASN A 144 -15.60 -10.71 -6.15
CA ASN A 144 -15.92 -11.87 -6.97
C ASN A 144 -16.74 -11.53 -8.24
N ARG A 145 -16.96 -10.24 -8.53
CA ARG A 145 -17.66 -9.81 -9.74
C ARG A 145 -16.67 -9.56 -10.87
N GLU A 146 -16.84 -10.25 -11.99
CA GLU A 146 -16.02 -10.03 -13.20
C GLU A 146 -16.24 -8.63 -13.79
N LYS A 147 -17.49 -8.15 -13.79
CA LYS A 147 -17.86 -6.79 -14.18
C LYS A 147 -18.78 -6.20 -13.14
N MET A 148 -18.46 -4.97 -12.73
CA MET A 148 -19.20 -4.24 -11.71
C MET A 148 -19.23 -2.78 -12.09
N THR A 149 -20.36 -2.12 -11.85
CA THR A 149 -20.42 -0.67 -11.75
C THR A 149 -20.76 -0.30 -10.32
N ALA A 150 -20.24 0.83 -9.85
CA ALA A 150 -20.57 1.37 -8.54
C ALA A 150 -21.38 2.66 -8.69
N ASN A 151 -22.31 2.87 -7.77
CA ASN A 151 -23.13 4.07 -7.72
C ASN A 151 -23.14 4.60 -6.30
N ALA A 152 -22.84 5.89 -6.11
CA ALA A 152 -22.78 6.51 -4.78
C ALA A 152 -24.13 6.48 -4.02
N LYS A 153 -25.26 6.34 -4.73
CA LYS A 153 -26.60 6.20 -4.15
C LYS A 153 -26.83 4.81 -3.54
N ASP A 154 -26.10 3.78 -3.97
CA ASP A 154 -26.22 2.44 -3.41
C ASP A 154 -25.66 2.40 -1.99
N SER A 155 -26.55 2.13 -1.03
CA SER A 155 -26.20 2.03 0.39
C SER A 155 -25.15 0.97 0.69
N LEU A 156 -25.12 -0.15 -0.05
CA LEU A 156 -24.14 -1.22 0.18
C LEU A 156 -22.76 -0.85 -0.35
N ILE A 157 -22.69 -0.10 -1.46
CA ILE A 157 -21.44 0.46 -1.98
C ILE A 157 -20.86 1.46 -0.99
N ARG A 158 -21.72 2.34 -0.45
CA ARG A 158 -21.32 3.32 0.55
C ARG A 158 -20.87 2.67 1.86
N GLU A 159 -21.59 1.65 2.33
CA GLU A 159 -21.17 0.84 3.48
C GLU A 159 -19.82 0.16 3.23
N ALA A 160 -19.60 -0.37 2.03
CA ALA A 160 -18.34 -1.00 1.65
C ALA A 160 -17.19 0.02 1.60
N GLU A 161 -17.40 1.19 1.01
CA GLU A 161 -16.43 2.31 0.96
C GLU A 161 -15.95 2.70 2.37
N PHE A 162 -16.88 2.86 3.30
CA PHE A 162 -16.54 3.12 4.70
C PHE A 162 -15.89 1.93 5.39
N GLY A 163 -16.36 0.70 5.12
CA GLY A 163 -15.75 -0.53 5.63
C GLY A 163 -14.29 -0.68 5.20
N PHE A 164 -13.99 -0.56 3.91
CA PHE A 164 -12.63 -0.62 3.39
C PHE A 164 -11.74 0.42 4.08
N THR A 165 -12.25 1.63 4.30
CA THR A 165 -11.53 2.68 5.05
C THR A 165 -11.28 2.30 6.50
N GLU A 166 -12.30 1.85 7.24
CA GLU A 166 -12.19 1.41 8.63
C GLU A 166 -11.12 0.33 8.77
N TYR A 167 -11.20 -0.74 7.98
CA TYR A 167 -10.30 -1.89 8.11
C TYR A 167 -8.92 -1.60 7.54
N PHE A 168 -8.79 -0.72 6.54
CA PHE A 168 -7.48 -0.25 6.09
C PHE A 168 -6.76 0.51 7.21
N LEU A 169 -7.45 1.42 7.90
CA LEU A 169 -6.86 2.20 8.99
C LEU A 169 -6.52 1.32 10.20
N ARG A 170 -7.33 0.31 10.51
CA ARG A 170 -6.99 -0.70 11.53
C ARG A 170 -5.74 -1.48 11.11
N TYR A 171 -5.74 -2.02 9.89
CA TYR A 171 -4.66 -2.82 9.33
C TYR A 171 -3.33 -2.06 9.39
N ILE A 172 -3.26 -0.86 8.79
CA ILE A 172 -2.01 -0.11 8.68
C ILE A 172 -1.42 0.25 10.05
N ASN A 173 -2.26 0.50 11.05
CA ASN A 173 -1.82 0.88 12.39
C ASN A 173 -1.45 -0.33 13.28
N LEU A 174 -1.90 -1.54 12.90
CA LEU A 174 -1.52 -2.80 13.54
C LEU A 174 -0.32 -3.48 12.88
N THR A 175 -0.13 -3.29 11.57
CA THR A 175 0.94 -3.94 10.81
C THR A 175 2.28 -3.23 10.94
N TYR A 176 2.29 -1.89 11.00
CA TYR A 176 3.52 -1.11 11.00
C TYR A 176 3.81 -0.50 12.38
N GLU A 177 5.09 -0.49 12.75
CA GLU A 177 5.52 0.12 14.00
C GLU A 177 5.27 1.64 13.96
N LYS A 178 4.92 2.20 15.12
CA LYS A 178 4.65 3.62 15.28
C LYS A 178 5.79 4.49 14.71
N GLY A 179 5.41 5.35 13.76
CA GLY A 179 6.28 6.38 13.17
C GLY A 179 6.67 6.10 11.73
N TYR A 180 6.67 4.83 11.29
CA TYR A 180 7.04 4.48 9.91
C TYR A 180 5.93 4.73 8.90
N VAL A 181 4.67 4.69 9.33
CA VAL A 181 3.51 5.11 8.53
C VAL A 181 2.77 6.23 9.23
N LYS A 182 3.01 7.47 8.81
CA LYS A 182 2.48 8.66 9.50
C LYS A 182 1.01 8.89 9.14
N ARG A 183 0.28 9.57 10.02
CA ARG A 183 -1.15 9.90 9.84
C ARG A 183 -1.45 10.48 8.44
N LYS A 184 -0.70 11.52 8.03
CA LYS A 184 -0.87 12.16 6.71
C LYS A 184 -0.47 11.27 5.53
N GLU A 185 0.28 10.20 5.77
CA GLU A 185 0.65 9.25 4.73
C GLU A 185 -0.44 8.23 4.54
N GLN A 186 -1.07 7.75 5.63
CA GLN A 186 -2.25 6.86 5.59
C GLN A 186 -3.36 7.43 4.68
N GLU A 187 -3.57 8.74 4.71
CA GLU A 187 -4.51 9.47 3.83
C GLU A 187 -4.21 9.32 2.32
N LYS A 188 -2.93 9.08 1.97
CA LYS A 188 -2.38 9.06 0.61
C LYS A 188 -2.00 7.67 0.09
N PHE A 189 -2.18 6.61 0.88
CA PHE A 189 -1.97 5.23 0.41
C PHE A 189 -2.91 4.89 -0.75
N VAL A 190 -4.10 5.50 -0.75
CA VAL A 190 -4.96 5.56 -1.92
C VAL A 190 -4.78 6.92 -2.59
N PRO A 191 -4.52 6.99 -3.91
CA PRO A 191 -4.34 8.25 -4.59
C PRO A 191 -5.54 9.19 -4.41
N ILE A 192 -5.26 10.46 -4.14
CA ILE A 192 -6.29 11.49 -3.91
C ILE A 192 -6.61 12.23 -5.21
N LYS A 193 -5.56 12.59 -5.97
CA LYS A 193 -5.66 13.32 -7.24
C LYS A 193 -4.93 12.56 -8.34
N LYS A 194 -5.33 12.83 -9.58
CA LYS A 194 -4.55 12.56 -10.78
C LYS A 194 -3.36 13.53 -10.77
N ILE A 195 -2.15 12.97 -10.66
CA ILE A 195 -0.90 13.73 -10.60
C ILE A 195 0.01 13.22 -11.70
N ASP A 196 0.76 14.13 -12.31
CA ASP A 196 1.81 13.76 -13.25
C ASP A 196 2.79 12.76 -12.59
N PRO A 197 3.03 11.59 -13.20
CA PRO A 197 3.88 10.55 -12.61
C PRO A 197 5.32 11.00 -12.33
N ILE A 198 5.85 11.94 -13.11
CA ILE A 198 7.22 12.47 -12.94
C ILE A 198 7.26 13.37 -11.72
N LEU A 199 6.30 14.28 -11.57
CA LEU A 199 6.16 15.11 -10.36
C LEU A 199 5.95 14.25 -9.10
N MET A 200 5.17 13.18 -9.21
CA MET A 200 4.95 12.25 -8.10
C MET A 200 6.25 11.53 -7.71
N ALA A 201 6.98 10.99 -8.69
CA ALA A 201 8.26 10.32 -8.44
C ALA A 201 9.30 11.29 -7.84
N ASP A 202 9.40 12.51 -8.36
CA ASP A 202 10.27 13.56 -7.81
C ASP A 202 9.94 13.88 -6.34
N SER A 203 8.64 14.02 -6.03
CA SER A 203 8.20 14.24 -4.65
C SER A 203 8.58 13.07 -3.74
N LEU A 204 8.47 11.82 -4.21
CA LEU A 204 8.81 10.63 -3.40
C LEU A 204 10.30 10.52 -3.07
N ILE A 205 11.18 10.89 -4.01
CA ILE A 205 12.64 10.77 -3.82
C ILE A 205 13.23 11.94 -3.02
N THR A 206 12.60 13.12 -3.05
CA THR A 206 13.13 14.33 -2.38
C THR A 206 12.56 14.56 -0.99
N LYS A 207 11.44 13.92 -0.65
CA LYS A 207 10.77 14.09 0.65
C LYS A 207 11.66 13.61 1.79
N LYS A 208 11.94 14.51 2.73
CA LYS A 208 12.63 14.21 3.99
C LYS A 208 11.67 14.24 5.18
N HIS A 209 11.96 13.43 6.17
CA HIS A 209 11.26 13.37 7.43
C HIS A 209 12.16 13.84 8.57
N ASN A 210 11.60 14.60 9.52
CA ASN A 210 12.37 15.17 10.63
C ASN A 210 12.80 14.13 11.67
N ASP A 211 12.22 12.93 11.65
CA ASP A 211 12.46 11.83 12.60
C ASP A 211 13.19 10.65 11.94
N ASP A 212 13.61 10.79 10.68
CA ASP A 212 14.28 9.77 9.87
C ASP A 212 13.59 8.39 9.82
N LYS A 213 12.29 8.34 10.12
CA LYS A 213 11.43 7.17 9.96
C LYS A 213 10.67 7.26 8.64
N TYR A 214 10.90 6.28 7.77
CA TYR A 214 10.38 6.21 6.41
C TYR A 214 9.75 4.85 6.14
N TYR A 215 8.67 4.83 5.35
CA TYR A 215 7.97 3.59 5.01
C TYR A 215 8.86 2.53 4.34
N GLU A 216 9.82 2.94 3.51
CA GLU A 216 10.79 2.03 2.89
C GLU A 216 11.64 1.24 3.89
N GLN A 217 11.81 1.69 5.13
CA GLN A 217 12.59 0.97 6.14
C GLN A 217 11.83 -0.23 6.72
N VAL A 218 10.52 -0.32 6.49
CA VAL A 218 9.64 -1.40 6.97
C VAL A 218 8.89 -2.10 5.85
N ASN A 219 9.27 -1.85 4.60
CA ASN A 219 8.74 -2.52 3.41
C ASN A 219 9.81 -2.63 2.32
N ASP A 220 10.47 -3.77 2.26
CA ASP A 220 11.58 -4.05 1.33
C ASP A 220 11.17 -3.99 -0.14
N MET A 221 9.95 -4.41 -0.46
CA MET A 221 9.43 -4.33 -1.83
C MET A 221 9.27 -2.88 -2.26
N TYR A 222 8.66 -2.05 -1.40
CA TYR A 222 8.53 -0.62 -1.64
C TYR A 222 9.90 0.06 -1.74
N ALA A 223 10.83 -0.26 -0.85
CA ALA A 223 12.20 0.25 -0.90
C ALA A 223 12.88 -0.06 -2.23
N SER A 224 12.79 -1.31 -2.69
CA SER A 224 13.38 -1.77 -3.95
C SER A 224 12.80 -1.02 -5.15
N LEU A 225 11.48 -0.80 -5.17
CA LEU A 225 10.82 0.00 -6.22
C LEU A 225 11.25 1.47 -6.17
N LYS A 226 11.24 2.09 -4.98
CA LYS A 226 11.64 3.49 -4.79
C LYS A 226 13.08 3.73 -5.23
N ASN A 227 13.98 2.79 -4.94
CA ASN A 227 15.39 2.87 -5.33
C ASN A 227 15.62 2.88 -6.85
N LYS A 228 14.66 2.39 -7.65
CA LYS A 228 14.73 2.43 -9.11
C LYS A 228 14.16 3.71 -9.71
N LEU A 229 13.35 4.49 -8.97
CA LEU A 229 12.77 5.74 -9.48
C LEU A 229 13.82 6.75 -10.00
N PRO A 230 14.98 6.98 -9.33
CA PRO A 230 15.99 7.90 -9.86
C PRO A 230 16.50 7.54 -11.26
N LEU A 231 16.60 6.24 -11.58
CA LEU A 231 17.00 5.77 -12.91
C LEU A 231 15.98 6.17 -13.97
N TYR A 232 14.70 5.87 -13.74
CA TYR A 232 13.64 6.19 -14.70
C TYR A 232 13.39 7.68 -14.84
N LEU A 233 13.57 8.46 -13.77
CA LEU A 233 13.54 9.92 -13.83
C LEU A 233 14.69 10.48 -14.68
N LYS A 234 15.90 9.94 -14.53
CA LYS A 234 17.05 10.32 -15.37
C LYS A 234 16.77 10.04 -16.85
N ILE A 235 16.24 8.85 -17.17
CA ILE A 235 15.87 8.49 -18.56
C ILE A 235 14.82 9.46 -19.11
N THR A 236 13.76 9.72 -18.33
CA THR A 236 12.66 10.62 -18.77
C THR A 236 13.18 12.02 -19.04
N ARG A 237 14.02 12.57 -18.14
CA ARG A 237 14.62 13.90 -18.31
C ARG A 237 15.61 13.99 -19.47
N ALA A 238 16.19 12.88 -19.88
CA ALA A 238 17.08 12.78 -21.04
C ALA A 238 16.33 12.64 -22.38
N GLY A 239 15.00 12.77 -22.40
CA GLY A 239 14.18 12.64 -23.61
C GLY A 239 13.35 11.35 -23.67
N GLY A 240 13.39 10.53 -22.61
CA GLY A 240 12.62 9.30 -22.51
C GLY A 240 13.20 8.14 -23.31
N TRP A 241 12.39 7.10 -23.51
CA TRP A 241 12.81 5.94 -24.29
C TRP A 241 12.66 6.19 -25.79
N PRO A 242 13.72 5.97 -26.59
CA PRO A 242 13.60 5.97 -28.05
C PRO A 242 12.59 4.93 -28.51
N LYS A 243 11.76 5.25 -29.51
CA LYS A 243 10.79 4.30 -30.07
C LYS A 243 11.54 3.19 -30.82
N ILE A 244 11.30 1.94 -30.44
CA ILE A 244 11.83 0.77 -31.15
C ILE A 244 10.82 0.37 -32.24
N PRO A 245 11.21 0.30 -33.53
CA PRO A 245 10.35 -0.16 -34.60
C PRO A 245 9.81 -1.57 -34.35
N SER A 246 8.59 -1.83 -34.82
CA SER A 246 8.00 -3.18 -34.79
C SER A 246 8.81 -4.14 -35.66
N LEU A 247 9.11 -5.31 -35.12
CA LEU A 247 9.79 -6.38 -35.82
C LEU A 247 8.79 -7.13 -36.73
N LYS A 248 9.21 -7.46 -37.95
CA LYS A 248 8.42 -8.31 -38.87
C LYS A 248 8.52 -9.80 -38.53
N SER A 249 9.57 -10.19 -37.81
CA SER A 249 9.87 -11.58 -37.41
C SER A 249 10.63 -11.58 -36.08
N THR A 250 10.55 -12.69 -35.35
CA THR A 250 11.33 -12.90 -34.11
C THR A 250 12.82 -12.83 -34.38
N LEU A 251 13.57 -12.16 -33.51
CA LEU A 251 15.04 -12.11 -33.55
C LEU A 251 15.63 -13.46 -33.12
N LYS A 252 16.66 -13.90 -33.83
CA LYS A 252 17.46 -15.10 -33.53
C LYS A 252 18.91 -14.72 -33.25
N LYS A 253 19.56 -15.50 -32.40
CA LYS A 253 20.99 -15.34 -32.14
C LYS A 253 21.75 -15.41 -33.47
N GLY A 254 22.65 -14.46 -33.68
CA GLY A 254 23.39 -14.27 -34.93
C GLY A 254 22.73 -13.29 -35.93
N ASP A 255 21.48 -12.86 -35.70
CA ASP A 255 20.85 -11.85 -36.54
C ASP A 255 21.61 -10.52 -36.45
N SER A 256 21.72 -9.82 -37.58
CA SER A 256 22.32 -8.48 -37.63
C SER A 256 21.31 -7.48 -38.21
N LEU A 257 20.74 -6.64 -37.36
CA LEU A 257 19.68 -5.70 -37.70
C LEU A 257 19.85 -4.37 -36.94
N PRO A 258 19.58 -3.20 -37.56
CA PRO A 258 19.70 -1.90 -36.88
C PRO A 258 18.86 -1.75 -35.61
N VAL A 259 17.73 -2.48 -35.53
CA VAL A 259 16.83 -2.50 -34.37
C VAL A 259 17.49 -3.13 -33.13
N ILE A 260 18.44 -4.07 -33.31
CA ILE A 260 19.13 -4.73 -32.21
C ILE A 260 19.93 -3.71 -31.41
N ARG A 261 20.62 -2.78 -32.08
CA ARG A 261 21.32 -1.68 -31.40
C ARG A 261 20.39 -0.85 -30.53
N GLN A 262 19.19 -0.50 -31.02
CA GLN A 262 18.22 0.27 -30.25
C GLN A 262 17.67 -0.50 -29.03
N ILE A 263 17.50 -1.81 -29.16
CA ILE A 263 17.13 -2.70 -28.05
C ILE A 263 18.26 -2.71 -27.00
N LYS A 264 19.51 -2.89 -27.42
CA LYS A 264 20.70 -2.88 -26.55
C LYS A 264 20.85 -1.54 -25.83
N GLU A 265 20.71 -0.42 -26.54
CA GLU A 265 20.71 0.92 -25.96
C GLU A 265 19.64 1.06 -24.86
N ARG A 266 18.41 0.57 -25.10
CA ARG A 266 17.35 0.60 -24.09
C ARG A 266 17.71 -0.25 -22.86
N LEU A 267 18.20 -1.48 -23.05
CA LEU A 267 18.59 -2.37 -21.96
C LEU A 267 19.76 -1.80 -21.15
N GLN A 268 20.72 -1.15 -21.79
CA GLN A 268 21.80 -0.42 -21.12
C GLN A 268 21.27 0.76 -20.32
N MET A 269 20.34 1.55 -20.88
CA MET A 269 19.71 2.67 -20.17
C MET A 269 18.97 2.20 -18.92
N THR A 270 18.32 1.02 -18.96
CA THR A 270 17.61 0.44 -17.82
C THR A 270 18.48 -0.41 -16.89
N LEU A 271 19.78 -0.54 -17.20
CA LEU A 271 20.75 -1.39 -16.49
C LEU A 271 20.41 -2.89 -16.52
N ASP A 272 19.61 -3.32 -17.50
CA ASP A 272 19.30 -4.73 -17.78
C ASP A 272 20.37 -5.40 -18.65
N MET A 273 21.24 -4.59 -19.28
CA MET A 273 22.43 -5.06 -20.01
C MET A 273 23.66 -4.27 -19.56
N SER A 274 24.73 -4.96 -19.22
CA SER A 274 26.01 -4.35 -18.85
C SER A 274 26.84 -4.00 -20.11
N GLY A 275 27.86 -3.16 -19.91
CA GLY A 275 28.77 -2.76 -20.98
C GLY A 275 28.19 -1.74 -21.96
N HIS A 276 28.85 -1.61 -23.11
CA HIS A 276 28.57 -0.58 -24.13
C HIS A 276 28.51 -1.16 -25.54
N ASP A 277 28.06 -2.41 -25.68
CA ASP A 277 27.84 -3.01 -26.99
C ASP A 277 26.78 -2.21 -27.76
N SER A 278 27.22 -1.60 -28.85
CA SER A 278 26.43 -0.79 -29.78
C SER A 278 26.35 -1.43 -31.17
N SER A 279 26.72 -2.72 -31.27
CA SER A 279 26.63 -3.49 -32.50
C SER A 279 25.17 -3.82 -32.87
N ASN A 280 24.96 -4.09 -34.14
CA ASN A 280 23.67 -4.54 -34.66
C ASN A 280 23.47 -6.07 -34.51
N LEU A 281 24.41 -6.80 -33.91
CA LEU A 281 24.43 -8.26 -33.86
C LEU A 281 23.73 -8.78 -32.59
N PHE A 282 22.82 -9.75 -32.71
CA PHE A 282 22.23 -10.40 -31.55
C PHE A 282 23.15 -11.51 -31.04
N THR A 283 23.75 -11.27 -29.88
CA THR A 283 24.66 -12.16 -29.17
C THR A 283 24.18 -12.42 -27.74
N ASP A 284 24.71 -13.47 -27.11
CA ASP A 284 24.47 -13.77 -25.68
C ASP A 284 25.43 -12.99 -24.75
N THR A 285 26.39 -12.30 -25.34
CA THR A 285 27.36 -11.40 -24.71
C THR A 285 26.96 -9.96 -24.95
#